data_AF-A0A6B2UNE4-F1
#
_entry.id   AF-A0A6B2UNE4-F1
#
_cell.length_a   1.000
_cell.length_b   1.000
_cell.length_c   1.000
_cell.angle_alpha   90.00
_cell.angle_beta   90.00
_cell.angle_gamma   90.00
#
_symmetry.space_group_name_H-M   'P 1'
#
loop_
_entity.id
_entity.type
_entity.pdbx_description
1 polymer ?
#
loop_
_entity_poly.entity_id
_entity_poly.type
_entity_poly.pdbx_seq_one_letter_code
_entity_poly.pdbx_strand_id
1 'polypeptide(L)'
;MPRTQPPSPPVAGPRSEGAPPRPVIDASWQRVSRDGVVPGQGTESERLDREVLEGRRRTSALREVLPELGRGLAGAAQSAGQVMIVADAEGRVLWRSGDRRTLRLANAISLAEGAAWEERATGTNAIGTALATGTAVQVHGGEHFVRVLHRWTCAAAPLHDPRDGQLLGVVDLSGPRSTFHPAALALVQSVTRLAESELRLRHLESVEVLRAVAAPILSRIGGPALAVDPQGWVAG
;
A
#
# COMPACT_ATOMS: atom_id res chain seq x y z
N MET A 1 55.57 13.24 15.02
CA MET A 1 54.30 12.49 15.16
C MET A 1 53.43 12.79 13.94
N PRO A 2 53.41 11.95 12.89
CA PRO A 2 52.56 12.18 11.74
C PRO A 2 51.11 11.80 12.10
N ARG A 3 50.17 12.74 11.90
CA ARG A 3 48.75 12.54 12.12
C ARG A 3 48.20 11.61 11.03
N THR A 4 47.73 10.43 11.42
CA THR A 4 46.99 9.50 10.54
C THR A 4 45.62 10.08 10.22
N GLN A 5 45.35 10.29 8.94
CA GLN A 5 44.05 10.70 8.41
C GLN A 5 43.10 9.48 8.41
N PRO A 6 41.84 9.60 8.85
CA PRO A 6 40.89 8.48 8.81
C PRO A 6 40.47 8.19 7.37
N PRO A 7 40.11 6.93 7.03
CA PRO A 7 39.68 6.56 5.69
C PRO A 7 38.35 7.22 5.34
N SER A 8 38.24 7.73 4.12
CA SER A 8 36.99 8.27 3.57
C SER A 8 35.94 7.16 3.42
N PRO A 9 34.65 7.44 3.68
CA PRO A 9 33.58 6.47 3.46
C PRO A 9 33.43 6.17 1.95
N PRO A 10 32.92 4.98 1.58
CA PRO A 10 32.73 4.62 0.18
C PRO A 10 31.69 5.56 -0.45
N VAL A 11 32.13 6.35 -1.42
CA VAL A 11 31.25 7.15 -2.27
C VAL A 11 30.43 6.16 -3.11
N ALA A 12 29.12 6.08 -2.84
CA ALA A 12 28.19 5.41 -3.73
C ALA A 12 28.24 6.12 -5.09
N GLY A 13 28.84 5.46 -6.09
CA GLY A 13 29.00 6.02 -7.43
C GLY A 13 27.65 6.33 -8.09
N PRO A 14 27.61 7.29 -9.03
CA PRO A 14 26.41 7.56 -9.82
C PRO A 14 26.02 6.32 -10.63
N ARG A 15 24.75 5.88 -10.51
CA ARG A 15 24.19 4.81 -11.36
C ARG A 15 24.28 5.25 -12.83
N SER A 16 24.88 4.41 -13.67
CA SER A 16 25.07 4.64 -15.10
C SER A 16 23.74 4.80 -15.84
N GLU A 17 23.59 5.89 -16.60
CA GLU A 17 22.60 5.98 -17.67
C GLU A 17 22.82 4.81 -18.64
N GLY A 18 21.82 3.94 -18.82
CA GLY A 18 21.88 2.81 -19.76
C GLY A 18 21.72 1.41 -19.17
N ALA A 19 21.59 1.26 -17.84
CA ALA A 19 21.21 -0.04 -17.27
C ALA A 19 19.73 -0.36 -17.62
N PRO A 20 19.40 -1.59 -18.05
CA PRO A 20 18.03 -1.98 -18.31
C PRO A 20 17.18 -1.85 -17.03
N PRO A 21 15.88 -1.51 -17.14
CA PRO A 21 15.00 -1.45 -15.99
C PRO A 21 14.95 -2.82 -15.28
N ARG A 22 14.72 -2.80 -13.97
CA ARG A 22 14.50 -4.05 -13.21
C ARG A 22 13.33 -4.82 -13.84
N PRO A 23 13.32 -6.17 -13.79
CA PRO A 23 12.27 -6.96 -14.46
C PRO A 23 10.83 -6.56 -14.10
N VAL A 24 10.56 -6.21 -12.83
CA VAL A 24 9.24 -5.74 -12.39
C VAL A 24 8.84 -4.40 -13.04
N ILE A 25 9.81 -3.51 -13.26
CA ILE A 25 9.61 -2.20 -13.89
C ILE A 25 9.42 -2.38 -15.39
N ASP A 26 10.25 -3.21 -16.03
CA ASP A 26 10.11 -3.52 -17.45
C ASP A 26 8.74 -4.12 -17.76
N ALA A 27 8.30 -5.11 -16.98
CA ALA A 27 6.98 -5.71 -17.13
C ALA A 27 5.84 -4.69 -16.94
N SER A 28 5.98 -3.76 -15.98
CA SER A 28 5.02 -2.66 -15.80
C SER A 28 5.01 -1.72 -17.00
N TRP A 29 6.18 -1.31 -17.50
CA TRP A 29 6.32 -0.44 -18.67
C TRP A 29 5.67 -1.06 -19.92
N GLN A 30 5.81 -2.37 -20.09
CA GLN A 30 5.12 -3.11 -21.16
C GLN A 30 3.60 -3.14 -20.98
N ARG A 31 3.07 -3.24 -19.75
CA ARG A 31 1.62 -3.18 -19.48
C ARG A 31 1.07 -1.79 -19.77
N VAL A 32 1.66 -0.75 -19.19
CA VAL A 32 1.18 0.63 -19.37
C VAL A 32 1.28 1.11 -20.81
N SER A 33 2.31 0.67 -21.55
CA SER A 33 2.41 0.96 -22.99
C SER A 33 1.31 0.27 -23.79
N ARG A 34 0.92 -0.96 -23.42
CA ARG A 34 -0.24 -1.65 -24.03
C ARG A 34 -1.56 -0.97 -23.70
N ASP A 35 -1.67 -0.34 -22.53
CA ASP A 35 -2.83 0.44 -22.10
C ASP A 35 -2.87 1.86 -22.73
N GLY A 36 -1.89 2.21 -23.57
CA GLY A 36 -1.85 3.49 -24.28
C GLY A 36 -1.36 4.68 -23.45
N VAL A 37 -0.83 4.44 -22.25
CA VAL A 37 -0.19 5.48 -21.42
C VAL A 37 1.03 6.01 -22.17
N VAL A 38 1.19 7.34 -22.23
CA VAL A 38 2.36 7.98 -22.83
C VAL A 38 3.24 8.66 -21.77
N PRO A 39 4.59 8.64 -21.88
CA PRO A 39 5.46 9.20 -20.83
C PRO A 39 5.28 10.69 -20.54
N GLY A 40 4.70 11.45 -21.48
CA GLY A 40 4.48 12.88 -21.39
C GLY A 40 3.11 13.28 -20.84
N GLN A 41 2.19 12.34 -20.57
CA GLN A 41 0.89 12.69 -19.98
C GLN A 41 1.05 13.14 -18.52
N GLY A 42 0.01 13.73 -17.94
CA GLY A 42 -0.02 14.01 -16.50
C GLY A 42 -0.53 12.81 -15.70
N THR A 43 -0.98 13.07 -14.49
CA THR A 43 -1.55 12.04 -13.58
C THR A 43 -2.99 12.36 -13.21
N GLU A 44 -3.63 13.22 -13.99
CA GLU A 44 -5.04 13.54 -13.85
C GLU A 44 -5.87 12.26 -13.95
N SER A 45 -6.58 11.95 -12.87
CA SER A 45 -7.56 10.87 -12.84
C SER A 45 -8.88 11.40 -12.29
N GLU A 46 -9.97 10.81 -12.75
CA GLU A 46 -11.30 11.10 -12.23
C GLU A 46 -11.33 10.75 -10.74
N ARG A 47 -11.58 11.75 -9.90
CA ARG A 47 -11.73 11.54 -8.46
C ARG A 47 -13.17 11.15 -8.16
N LEU A 48 -13.32 10.16 -7.27
CA LEU A 48 -14.62 9.81 -6.73
C LEU A 48 -15.28 11.02 -6.07
N ASP A 49 -16.59 11.13 -6.26
CA ASP A 49 -17.42 12.04 -5.47
C ASP A 49 -17.29 11.73 -3.98
N ARG A 50 -17.46 12.77 -3.15
CA ARG A 50 -17.31 12.66 -1.70
C ARG A 50 -18.19 11.56 -1.11
N GLU A 51 -19.45 11.47 -1.54
CA GLU A 51 -20.39 10.47 -1.01
C GLU A 51 -19.94 9.04 -1.35
N VAL A 52 -19.44 8.82 -2.58
CA VAL A 52 -18.93 7.53 -3.03
C VAL A 52 -17.65 7.16 -2.28
N LEU A 53 -16.72 8.11 -2.10
CA LEU A 53 -15.50 7.91 -1.31
C LEU A 53 -15.83 7.52 0.14
N GLU A 54 -16.74 8.24 0.79
CA GLU A 54 -17.16 7.92 2.16
C GLU A 54 -17.91 6.57 2.23
N GLY A 55 -18.68 6.23 1.20
CA GLY A 55 -19.28 4.90 1.05
C GLY A 55 -18.23 3.79 1.06
N ARG A 56 -17.21 3.91 0.19
CA ARG A 56 -16.10 2.95 0.12
C ARG A 56 -15.32 2.86 1.45
N ARG A 57 -15.07 3.99 2.11
CA ARG A 57 -14.40 4.02 3.43
C ARG A 57 -15.20 3.30 4.52
N ARG A 58 -16.54 3.39 4.50
CA ARG A 58 -17.40 2.73 5.48
C ARG A 58 -17.42 1.21 5.31
N THR A 59 -17.40 0.72 4.07
CA THR A 59 -17.51 -0.71 3.76
C THR A 59 -16.16 -1.42 3.64
N SER A 60 -15.05 -0.69 3.60
CA SER A 60 -13.71 -1.28 3.43
C SER A 60 -13.18 -1.91 4.73
N ALA A 61 -12.77 -3.18 4.65
CA ALA A 61 -12.06 -3.86 5.72
C ALA A 61 -10.69 -3.22 6.05
N LEU A 62 -10.12 -2.44 5.14
CA LEU A 62 -8.89 -1.66 5.41
C LEU A 62 -9.08 -0.69 6.57
N ARG A 63 -10.32 -0.22 6.82
CA ARG A 63 -10.63 0.64 7.97
C ARG A 63 -10.27 -0.03 9.30
N GLU A 64 -10.40 -1.35 9.39
CA GLU A 64 -10.11 -2.10 10.61
C GLU A 64 -8.64 -2.02 10.99
N VAL A 65 -7.75 -1.95 10.00
CA VAL A 65 -6.29 -1.93 10.20
C VAL A 65 -5.64 -0.55 10.13
N LEU A 66 -6.41 0.50 9.83
CA LEU A 66 -5.90 1.87 9.78
C LEU A 66 -5.15 2.30 11.05
N PRO A 67 -5.62 1.98 12.28
CA PRO A 67 -4.89 2.30 13.50
C PRO A 67 -3.49 1.67 13.53
N GLU A 68 -3.36 0.41 13.12
CA GLU A 68 -2.11 -0.35 13.08
C GLU A 68 -1.16 0.22 12.02
N LEU A 69 -1.67 0.50 10.82
CA LEU A 69 -0.91 1.16 9.76
C LEU A 69 -0.44 2.55 10.21
N GLY A 70 -1.31 3.32 10.87
CA GLY A 70 -0.98 4.62 11.44
C GLY A 70 0.13 4.54 12.48
N ARG A 71 0.05 3.59 13.42
CA ARG A 71 1.09 3.37 14.43
C ARG A 71 2.44 2.96 13.80
N GLY A 72 2.41 2.12 12.78
CA GLY A 72 3.63 1.60 12.14
C GLY A 72 4.29 2.55 11.14
N LEU A 73 3.52 3.40 10.44
CA LEU A 73 4.03 4.19 9.30
C LEU A 73 3.85 5.70 9.46
N ALA A 74 2.84 6.21 10.17
CA ALA A 74 2.56 7.66 10.14
C ALA A 74 3.72 8.48 10.73
N GLY A 75 4.31 8.02 11.84
CA GLY A 75 5.49 8.67 12.44
C GLY A 75 6.70 8.62 11.51
N ALA A 76 6.98 7.47 10.91
CA ALA A 76 8.08 7.31 9.95
C ALA A 76 7.89 8.20 8.72
N ALA A 77 6.67 8.25 8.17
CA ALA A 77 6.31 9.11 7.04
C ALA A 77 6.55 10.59 7.39
N GLN A 78 6.05 11.04 8.54
CA GLN A 78 6.23 12.42 9.00
C GLN A 78 7.72 12.78 9.14
N SER A 79 8.51 11.94 9.80
CA SER A 79 9.94 12.18 10.04
C SER A 79 10.78 12.12 8.76
N ALA A 80 10.39 11.28 7.79
CA ALA A 80 11.08 11.16 6.51
C ALA A 80 10.65 12.21 5.47
N GLY A 81 9.66 13.07 5.77
CA GLY A 81 9.10 13.99 4.78
C GLY A 81 8.35 13.24 3.67
N GLN A 82 7.59 12.23 4.05
CA GLN A 82 6.80 11.35 3.19
C GLN A 82 5.34 11.34 3.63
N VAL A 83 4.50 10.68 2.82
CA VAL A 83 3.09 10.43 3.11
C VAL A 83 2.81 8.93 3.05
N MET A 84 2.02 8.46 4.01
CA MET A 84 1.37 7.17 3.94
C MET A 84 0.08 7.32 3.13
N ILE A 85 -0.14 6.39 2.21
CA ILE A 85 -1.34 6.27 1.39
C ILE A 85 -1.91 4.86 1.57
N VAL A 86 -3.23 4.77 1.64
CA VAL A 86 -3.95 3.50 1.64
C VAL A 86 -4.97 3.55 0.51
N ALA A 87 -4.86 2.63 -0.44
CA ALA A 87 -5.76 2.49 -1.58
C ALA A 87 -6.52 1.17 -1.52
N ASP A 88 -7.74 1.13 -2.07
CA ASP A 88 -8.52 -0.11 -2.19
C ASP A 88 -7.99 -1.03 -3.32
N ALA A 89 -8.64 -2.19 -3.48
CA ALA A 89 -8.28 -3.19 -4.48
C ALA A 89 -8.45 -2.70 -5.94
N GLU A 90 -9.23 -1.64 -6.17
CA GLU A 90 -9.34 -0.98 -7.48
C GLU A 90 -8.34 0.18 -7.65
N GLY A 91 -7.44 0.37 -6.69
CA GLY A 91 -6.44 1.43 -6.72
C GLY A 91 -7.01 2.82 -6.48
N ARG A 92 -8.17 2.96 -5.83
CA ARG A 92 -8.69 4.25 -5.38
C ARG A 92 -8.05 4.61 -4.05
N VAL A 93 -7.45 5.80 -3.98
CA VAL A 93 -6.86 6.31 -2.74
C VAL A 93 -7.97 6.56 -1.72
N LEU A 94 -8.01 5.77 -0.65
CA LEU A 94 -9.01 5.91 0.40
C LEU A 94 -8.53 6.84 1.52
N TRP A 95 -7.28 6.73 1.96
CA TRP A 95 -6.72 7.57 3.03
C TRP A 95 -5.31 8.01 2.72
N ARG A 96 -4.93 9.16 3.28
CA ARG A 96 -3.56 9.68 3.24
C ARG A 96 -3.21 10.43 4.54
N SER A 97 -1.98 10.29 5.00
CA SER A 97 -1.46 11.02 6.17
C SER A 97 0.06 11.19 6.10
N GLY A 98 0.63 12.10 6.89
CA GLY A 98 2.08 12.34 6.93
C GLY A 98 2.44 13.80 6.72
N ASP A 99 3.60 14.05 6.11
CA ASP A 99 4.16 15.39 5.99
C ASP A 99 3.28 16.36 5.17
N ARG A 100 3.00 17.54 5.74
CA ARG A 100 2.09 18.53 5.15
C ARG A 100 2.63 19.13 3.85
N ARG A 101 3.96 19.25 3.69
CA ARG A 101 4.55 19.74 2.43
C ARG A 101 4.37 18.68 1.35
N THR A 102 4.63 17.43 1.68
CA THR A 102 4.48 16.30 0.76
C THR A 102 3.02 16.07 0.36
N LEU A 103 2.06 16.22 1.29
CA LEU A 103 0.63 16.19 0.96
C LEU A 103 0.23 17.27 -0.06
N ARG A 104 0.86 18.45 -0.03
CA ARG A 104 0.63 19.50 -1.04
C ARG A 104 1.25 19.16 -2.39
N LEU A 105 2.44 18.57 -2.40
CA LEU A 105 3.07 18.06 -3.63
C LEU A 105 2.23 16.92 -4.23
N ALA A 106 1.70 16.03 -3.40
CA ALA A 106 0.85 14.92 -3.80
C ALA A 106 -0.41 15.41 -4.52
N ASN A 107 -1.04 16.49 -4.03
CA ASN A 107 -2.19 17.10 -4.71
C ASN A 107 -1.84 17.61 -6.13
N ALA A 108 -0.62 18.11 -6.36
CA ALA A 108 -0.19 18.61 -7.67
C ALA A 108 -0.02 17.51 -8.73
N ILE A 109 0.02 16.25 -8.31
CA ILE A 109 0.05 15.06 -9.17
C ILE A 109 -1.22 14.23 -8.99
N SER A 110 -2.31 14.79 -8.47
CA SER A 110 -3.58 14.06 -8.27
C SER A 110 -3.44 12.81 -7.36
N LEU A 111 -2.40 12.75 -6.51
CA LEU A 111 -2.27 11.76 -5.44
C LEU A 111 -3.10 12.21 -4.24
N ALA A 112 -4.41 12.12 -4.41
CA ALA A 112 -5.40 12.63 -3.47
C ALA A 112 -6.53 11.61 -3.29
N GLU A 113 -7.26 11.72 -2.18
CA GLU A 113 -8.34 10.79 -1.84
C GLU A 113 -9.41 10.75 -2.96
N GLY A 114 -9.86 9.55 -3.31
CA GLY A 114 -10.77 9.27 -4.42
C GLY A 114 -10.10 9.16 -5.80
N ALA A 115 -8.84 9.57 -5.97
CA ALA A 115 -8.13 9.43 -7.23
C ALA A 115 -7.79 7.98 -7.56
N ALA A 116 -7.76 7.62 -8.84
CA ALA A 116 -7.33 6.31 -9.31
C ALA A 116 -5.82 6.29 -9.55
N TRP A 117 -5.15 5.26 -9.02
CA TRP A 117 -3.69 5.09 -9.05
C TRP A 117 -3.25 3.72 -9.58
N GLU A 118 -4.17 3.01 -10.23
CA GLU A 118 -3.83 1.86 -11.07
C GLU A 118 -2.94 2.25 -12.27
N GLU A 119 -2.20 1.27 -12.79
CA GLU A 119 -1.22 1.47 -13.87
C GLU A 119 -1.82 2.11 -15.12
N ARG A 120 -3.01 1.67 -15.54
CA ARG A 120 -3.70 2.23 -16.71
C ARG A 120 -4.07 3.71 -16.57
N ALA A 121 -4.21 4.21 -15.34
CA ALA A 121 -4.61 5.60 -15.08
C ALA A 121 -3.41 6.55 -14.98
N THR A 122 -2.32 6.11 -14.35
CA THR A 122 -1.20 7.00 -13.96
C THR A 122 0.17 6.53 -14.45
N GLY A 123 0.20 5.43 -15.23
CA GLY A 123 1.43 4.74 -15.61
C GLY A 123 2.08 3.99 -14.44
N THR A 124 3.30 3.53 -14.65
CA THR A 124 4.06 2.78 -13.64
C THR A 124 4.27 3.64 -12.39
N ASN A 125 3.65 3.20 -11.30
CA ASN A 125 3.73 3.77 -9.96
C ASN A 125 3.66 2.62 -8.93
N ALA A 126 4.05 2.85 -7.68
CA ALA A 126 4.12 1.74 -6.71
C ALA A 126 2.75 1.15 -6.36
N ILE A 127 1.68 1.95 -6.25
CA ILE A 127 0.31 1.47 -5.94
C ILE A 127 -0.17 0.54 -7.05
N GLY A 128 -0.22 1.03 -8.29
CA GLY A 128 -0.67 0.26 -9.45
C GLY A 128 0.20 -0.97 -9.71
N THR A 129 1.51 -0.86 -9.54
CA THR A 129 2.42 -1.99 -9.77
C THR A 129 2.27 -3.06 -8.68
N ALA A 130 2.03 -2.66 -7.43
CA ALA A 130 1.74 -3.61 -6.35
C ALA A 130 0.42 -4.35 -6.61
N LEU A 131 -0.62 -3.65 -7.06
CA LEU A 131 -1.90 -4.26 -7.47
C LEU A 131 -1.70 -5.26 -8.61
N ALA A 132 -0.99 -4.86 -9.67
CA ALA A 132 -0.80 -5.69 -10.86
C ALA A 132 0.07 -6.93 -10.62
N THR A 133 0.99 -6.87 -9.65
CA THR A 133 1.94 -7.96 -9.39
C THR A 133 1.57 -8.82 -8.19
N GLY A 134 0.70 -8.33 -7.29
CA GLY A 134 0.45 -8.97 -6.01
C GLY A 134 1.66 -9.00 -5.09
N THR A 135 2.67 -8.15 -5.34
CA THR A 135 3.93 -8.13 -4.57
C THR A 135 4.31 -6.72 -4.13
N ALA A 136 5.09 -6.64 -3.05
CA ALA A 136 5.63 -5.36 -2.59
C ALA A 136 6.68 -4.83 -3.59
N VAL A 137 6.59 -3.55 -3.91
CA VAL A 137 7.45 -2.91 -4.93
C VAL A 137 7.86 -1.51 -4.50
N GLN A 138 9.11 -1.17 -4.81
CA GLN A 138 9.62 0.20 -4.76
C GLN A 138 9.73 0.74 -6.18
N VAL A 139 9.30 1.96 -6.43
CA VAL A 139 9.44 2.66 -7.72
C VAL A 139 10.13 3.99 -7.44
N HIS A 140 11.27 4.22 -8.09
CA HIS A 140 12.12 5.37 -7.81
C HIS A 140 12.43 6.19 -9.05
N GLY A 141 12.13 7.49 -9.00
CA GLY A 141 12.56 8.46 -10.01
C GLY A 141 12.14 8.03 -11.42
N GLY A 142 13.14 7.83 -12.29
CA GLY A 142 12.95 7.46 -13.69
C GLY A 142 12.29 6.10 -13.92
N GLU A 143 12.12 5.26 -12.89
CA GLU A 143 11.34 4.02 -12.99
C GLU A 143 9.83 4.28 -13.14
N HIS A 144 9.35 5.46 -12.74
CA HIS A 144 7.99 5.87 -13.06
C HIS A 144 7.89 6.11 -14.57
N PHE A 145 6.87 5.52 -15.18
CA PHE A 145 6.70 5.62 -16.63
C PHE A 145 6.38 7.06 -17.07
N VAL A 146 5.54 7.74 -16.29
CA VAL A 146 5.16 9.13 -16.55
C VAL A 146 6.19 10.09 -15.94
N ARG A 147 6.68 11.04 -16.75
CA ARG A 147 7.79 11.94 -16.40
C ARG A 147 7.49 12.88 -15.22
N VAL A 148 6.25 13.29 -15.02
CA VAL A 148 5.89 14.16 -13.87
C VAL A 148 6.19 13.49 -12.53
N LEU A 149 6.20 12.14 -12.49
CA LEU A 149 6.51 11.34 -11.31
C LEU A 149 8.00 11.11 -11.08
N HIS A 150 8.90 11.54 -11.97
CA HIS A 150 10.35 11.33 -11.81
C HIS A 150 10.95 12.04 -10.59
N ARG A 151 10.22 12.97 -9.99
CA ARG A 151 10.57 13.67 -8.75
C ARG A 151 10.11 12.91 -7.50
N TRP A 152 9.56 11.70 -7.64
CA TRP A 152 9.00 10.91 -6.56
C TRP A 152 9.77 9.62 -6.31
N THR A 153 9.59 9.10 -5.10
CA THR A 153 9.96 7.75 -4.71
C THR A 153 8.81 7.16 -3.92
N CYS A 154 8.45 5.92 -4.24
CA CYS A 154 7.27 5.25 -3.72
C CYS A 154 7.64 3.82 -3.31
N ALA A 155 7.07 3.33 -2.22
CA ALA A 155 7.23 1.95 -1.76
C ALA A 155 5.87 1.44 -1.29
N ALA A 156 5.36 0.41 -1.95
CA ALA A 156 4.02 -0.10 -1.72
C ALA A 156 4.02 -1.60 -1.44
N ALA A 157 3.08 -2.06 -0.62
CA ALA A 157 2.81 -3.47 -0.39
C ALA A 157 1.30 -3.76 -0.43
N PRO A 158 0.89 -4.82 -1.14
CA PRO A 158 -0.50 -5.26 -1.13
C PRO A 158 -0.86 -5.83 0.25
N LEU A 159 -2.08 -5.53 0.70
CA LEU A 159 -2.65 -5.99 1.96
C LEU A 159 -3.79 -6.95 1.66
N HIS A 160 -3.69 -8.16 2.19
CA HIS A 160 -4.67 -9.21 1.98
C HIS A 160 -5.45 -9.50 3.26
N ASP A 161 -6.66 -9.99 3.08
CA ASP A 161 -7.42 -10.59 4.15
C ASP A 161 -6.81 -11.96 4.48
N PRO A 162 -6.31 -12.17 5.71
CA PRO A 162 -5.69 -13.43 6.09
C PRO A 162 -6.68 -14.60 6.19
N ARG A 163 -8.00 -14.32 6.16
CA ARG A 163 -9.06 -15.33 6.28
C ARG A 163 -9.22 -16.08 4.97
N ASP A 164 -9.39 -15.35 3.86
CA ASP A 164 -9.72 -15.91 2.55
C ASP A 164 -8.67 -15.59 1.46
N GLY A 165 -7.63 -14.82 1.80
CA GLY A 165 -6.57 -14.40 0.88
C GLY A 165 -6.99 -13.29 -0.08
N GLN A 166 -8.18 -12.70 0.08
CA GLN A 166 -8.65 -11.64 -0.81
C GLN A 166 -7.77 -10.39 -0.69
N LEU A 167 -7.48 -9.75 -1.81
CA LEU A 167 -6.77 -8.47 -1.83
C LEU A 167 -7.71 -7.39 -1.29
N LEU A 168 -7.35 -6.78 -0.16
CA LEU A 168 -8.10 -5.67 0.42
C LEU A 168 -7.69 -4.32 -0.18
N GLY A 169 -6.41 -4.20 -0.56
CA GLY A 169 -5.88 -3.00 -1.18
C GLY A 169 -4.36 -2.90 -1.07
N VAL A 170 -3.84 -1.68 -1.06
CA VAL A 170 -2.39 -1.40 -1.02
C VAL A 170 -2.08 -0.33 0.01
N VAL A 171 -0.99 -0.53 0.74
CA VAL A 171 -0.38 0.47 1.61
C VAL A 171 0.88 0.98 0.94
N ASP A 172 1.06 2.30 0.87
CA ASP A 172 2.17 2.95 0.19
C ASP A 172 2.80 4.06 1.05
N LEU A 173 4.12 4.19 0.95
CA LEU A 173 4.88 5.35 1.39
C LEU A 173 5.46 6.08 0.18
N SER A 174 5.03 7.33 0.01
CA SER A 174 5.45 8.17 -1.11
C SER A 174 6.04 9.49 -0.65
N GLY A 175 7.03 10.01 -1.37
CA GLY A 175 7.54 11.35 -1.15
C GLY A 175 8.49 11.84 -2.22
N PRO A 176 9.08 13.03 -2.03
CA PRO A 176 10.07 13.57 -2.95
C PRO A 176 11.23 12.59 -3.12
N ARG A 177 11.83 12.53 -4.32
CA ARG A 177 12.94 11.61 -4.63
C ARG A 177 14.12 11.70 -3.63
N SER A 178 14.34 12.87 -3.04
CA SER A 178 15.35 13.11 -2.01
C SER A 178 15.10 12.39 -0.68
N THR A 179 13.90 11.89 -0.44
CA THR A 179 13.53 11.13 0.77
C THR A 179 13.65 9.62 0.56
N PHE A 180 14.25 9.19 -0.55
CA PHE A 180 14.49 7.77 -0.81
C PHE A 180 15.26 7.11 0.33
N HIS A 181 14.75 5.97 0.79
CA HIS A 181 15.41 5.15 1.79
C HIS A 181 15.36 3.68 1.37
N PRO A 182 16.49 2.95 1.36
CA PRO A 182 16.52 1.53 0.97
C PRO A 182 15.61 0.64 1.83
N ALA A 183 15.43 0.97 3.11
CA ALA A 183 14.58 0.20 4.02
C ALA A 183 13.06 0.51 3.88
N ALA A 184 12.65 1.47 3.05
CA ALA A 184 11.25 1.86 2.94
C ALA A 184 10.35 0.68 2.49
N LEU A 185 10.82 -0.12 1.52
CA LEU A 185 10.08 -1.29 1.05
C LEU A 185 9.89 -2.33 2.15
N ALA A 186 10.96 -2.66 2.87
CA ALA A 186 10.92 -3.62 3.97
C ALA A 186 10.03 -3.13 5.12
N LEU A 187 10.04 -1.83 5.41
CA LEU A 187 9.18 -1.22 6.42
C LEU A 187 7.70 -1.34 6.03
N VAL A 188 7.32 -0.90 4.83
CA VAL A 188 5.93 -0.98 4.35
C VAL A 188 5.45 -2.44 4.35
N GLN A 189 6.26 -3.35 3.81
CA GLN A 189 5.93 -4.78 3.80
C GLN A 189 5.76 -5.36 5.21
N SER A 190 6.60 -4.98 6.17
CA SER A 190 6.52 -5.46 7.54
C SER A 190 5.29 -4.93 8.27
N VAL A 191 4.97 -3.65 8.10
CA VAL A 191 3.77 -3.05 8.72
C VAL A 191 2.50 -3.60 8.08
N THR A 192 2.48 -3.82 6.76
CA THR A 192 1.36 -4.48 6.10
C THR A 192 1.13 -5.88 6.65
N ARG A 193 2.18 -6.70 6.80
CA ARG A 193 2.06 -8.04 7.43
C ARG A 193 1.59 -7.99 8.88
N LEU A 194 2.00 -6.96 9.64
CA LEU A 194 1.51 -6.75 10.99
C LEU A 194 0.01 -6.45 11.00
N ALA A 195 -0.46 -5.60 10.09
CA ALA A 195 -1.88 -5.32 9.90
C ALA A 195 -2.68 -6.58 9.49
N GLU A 196 -2.16 -7.39 8.56
CA GLU A 196 -2.77 -8.69 8.22
C GLU A 196 -2.82 -9.63 9.44
N SER A 197 -1.77 -9.65 10.27
CA SER A 197 -1.78 -10.45 11.49
C SER A 197 -2.83 -9.97 12.50
N GLU A 198 -3.07 -8.67 12.60
CA GLU A 198 -4.11 -8.10 13.46
C GLU A 198 -5.51 -8.54 13.01
N LEU A 199 -5.80 -8.50 11.70
CA LEU A 199 -7.08 -9.00 11.15
C LEU A 199 -7.31 -10.47 11.54
N ARG A 200 -6.26 -11.29 11.44
CA ARG A 200 -6.33 -12.70 11.80
C ARG A 200 -6.62 -12.88 13.29
N LEU A 201 -5.94 -12.12 14.16
CA LEU A 201 -6.17 -12.21 15.61
C LEU A 201 -7.59 -11.81 15.99
N ARG A 202 -8.11 -10.71 15.44
CA ARG A 202 -9.49 -10.28 15.67
C ARG A 202 -10.51 -11.30 15.20
N HIS A 203 -10.25 -11.94 14.06
CA HIS A 203 -11.11 -13.00 13.56
C HIS A 203 -11.12 -14.22 14.49
N LEU A 204 -9.95 -14.67 14.95
CA LEU A 204 -9.86 -15.77 15.92
C LEU A 204 -10.62 -15.45 17.21
N GLU A 205 -10.47 -14.24 17.74
CA GLU A 205 -11.22 -13.77 18.93
C GLU A 205 -12.73 -13.78 18.67
N SER A 206 -13.19 -13.31 17.51
CA SER A 206 -14.60 -13.34 17.12
C SER A 206 -15.15 -14.77 17.04
N VAL A 207 -14.38 -15.72 16.51
CA VAL A 207 -14.77 -17.14 16.43
C VAL A 207 -14.85 -17.77 17.83
N GLU A 208 -13.93 -17.42 18.73
CA GLU A 208 -13.96 -17.89 20.12
C GLU A 208 -15.18 -17.37 20.87
N VAL A 209 -15.52 -16.08 20.70
CA VAL A 209 -16.73 -15.49 21.27
C VAL A 209 -17.98 -16.19 20.72
N LEU A 210 -18.05 -16.41 19.40
CA LEU A 210 -19.18 -17.12 18.79
C LEU A 210 -19.31 -18.54 19.35
N ARG A 211 -18.21 -19.27 19.50
CA ARG A 211 -18.20 -20.61 20.10
C ARG A 211 -18.74 -20.58 21.53
N ALA A 212 -18.28 -19.64 22.34
CA ALA A 212 -18.71 -19.51 23.74
C ALA A 212 -20.21 -19.20 23.87
N VAL A 213 -20.75 -18.35 22.99
CA VAL A 213 -22.19 -18.00 22.97
C VAL A 213 -23.03 -19.13 22.40
N ALA A 214 -22.56 -19.81 21.36
CA ALA A 214 -23.32 -20.85 20.67
C ALA A 214 -23.35 -22.18 21.43
N ALA A 215 -22.29 -22.54 22.16
CA ALA A 215 -22.19 -23.81 22.89
C ALA A 215 -23.45 -24.19 23.72
N PRO A 216 -24.01 -23.32 24.59
CA PRO A 216 -25.22 -23.64 25.34
C PRO A 216 -26.51 -23.74 24.50
N ILE A 217 -26.52 -23.15 23.30
CA ILE A 217 -27.65 -23.25 22.36
C ILE A 217 -27.56 -24.57 21.59
N LEU A 218 -26.38 -24.86 21.05
CA LEU A 218 -26.11 -26.08 20.28
C LEU A 218 -26.35 -27.33 21.13
N SER A 219 -26.00 -27.32 22.42
CA SER A 219 -26.23 -28.46 23.34
C SER A 219 -27.70 -28.81 23.56
N ARG A 220 -28.63 -27.91 23.21
CA ARG A 220 -30.09 -28.12 23.33
C ARG A 220 -30.73 -28.56 22.02
N ILE A 221 -29.99 -28.58 20.91
CA ILE A 221 -30.51 -29.00 19.61
C ILE A 221 -30.44 -30.53 19.55
N GLY A 222 -31.59 -31.18 19.32
CA GLY A 222 -31.71 -32.64 19.28
C GLY A 222 -31.12 -33.32 18.03
N GLY A 223 -30.22 -32.65 17.31
CA GLY A 223 -29.62 -33.11 16.06
C GLY A 223 -28.36 -32.30 15.71
N PRO A 224 -27.69 -32.61 14.58
CA PRO A 224 -26.48 -31.93 14.16
C PRO A 224 -26.72 -30.43 13.94
N ALA A 225 -25.91 -29.59 14.56
CA ALA A 225 -25.94 -28.15 14.40
C ALA A 225 -24.52 -27.57 14.50
N LEU A 226 -24.29 -26.46 13.80
CA LEU A 226 -23.01 -25.74 13.75
C LEU A 226 -23.28 -24.26 13.95
N ALA A 227 -22.34 -23.56 14.59
CA ALA A 227 -22.33 -22.10 14.61
C ALA A 227 -21.36 -21.58 13.55
N VAL A 228 -21.81 -20.64 12.73
CA VAL A 228 -20.99 -20.01 11.71
C VAL A 228 -21.00 -18.49 11.88
N ASP A 229 -19.86 -17.86 11.64
CA ASP A 229 -19.80 -16.41 11.54
C ASP A 229 -20.42 -15.91 10.21
N PRO A 230 -20.63 -14.60 10.02
CA PRO A 230 -21.19 -14.06 8.78
C PRO A 230 -20.35 -14.35 7.52
N GLN A 231 -19.09 -14.76 7.69
CA GLN A 231 -18.14 -15.11 6.64
C GLN A 231 -18.09 -16.62 6.39
N GLY A 232 -18.90 -17.42 7.10
CA GLY A 232 -19.01 -18.87 6.94
C GLY A 232 -18.02 -19.70 7.75
N TRP A 233 -17.27 -19.09 8.68
CA TRP A 233 -16.32 -19.81 9.53
C TRP A 233 -17.00 -20.51 10.68
N VAL A 234 -16.70 -21.79 10.85
CA VAL A 234 -17.30 -22.65 11.87
C VAL A 234 -16.67 -22.40 13.23
N ALA A 235 -17.50 -22.05 14.21
CA ALA A 235 -17.13 -21.86 15.61
C ALA A 235 -17.36 -23.12 16.44
N GLY A 236 -16.71 -24.22 16.04
CA GLY A 236 -16.84 -25.54 16.68
C GLY A 236 -17.97 -26.39 16.10
#